data_AF-A0A918XT71-F1
#
_entry.id   AF-A0A918XT71-F1
#
_cell.length_a   1.000
_cell.length_b   1.000
_cell.length_c   1.000
_cell.angle_alpha   90.00
_cell.angle_beta   90.00
_cell.angle_gamma   90.00
#
_symmetry.space_group_name_H-M   'P 1'
#
loop_
_entity.id
_entity.type
_entity.pdbx_description
1 polymer ?
#
loop_
_entity_poly.entity_id
_entity_poly.type
_entity_poly.pdbx_seq_one_letter_code
_entity_poly.pdbx_strand_id
1 'polypeptide(L)'
;MSDYDPRAIEGASTDWPAVIDGPAPGVPIRTPAELCGRAAGPVEIAAANENAPLADDDGDSGSQLFDQLPRVIREAVDEWATKLMAQPWRFRREVMTHFAKVFADQFEANIPDMTEEAYEGLREIGFTCLLERLDDGKPVADLHQARIYLDSVHDHHKLAARVFLGRTGPRQLALN
;
A
#
# COMPACT_ATOMS: atom_id res chain seq x y z
N MET A 1 -43.27 30.48 14.33
CA MET A 1 -41.95 30.90 14.83
C MET A 1 -41.52 29.78 15.75
N SER A 2 -40.54 28.98 15.33
CA SER A 2 -40.03 27.86 16.11
C SER A 2 -38.57 28.16 16.41
N ASP A 3 -38.27 28.26 17.69
CA ASP A 3 -36.95 28.54 18.22
C ASP A 3 -35.97 27.42 17.85
N TYR A 4 -34.95 27.77 17.09
CA TYR A 4 -33.80 26.89 16.85
C TYR A 4 -32.78 27.14 17.95
N ASP A 5 -32.66 26.17 18.87
CA ASP A 5 -31.65 26.15 19.91
C ASP A 5 -30.40 25.40 19.40
N PRO A 6 -29.26 26.08 19.18
CA PRO A 6 -28.05 25.46 18.63
C PRO A 6 -27.28 24.57 19.63
N ARG A 7 -27.84 24.22 20.78
CA ARG A 7 -27.23 23.33 21.78
C ARG A 7 -27.93 21.98 21.97
N ALA A 8 -28.94 21.65 21.16
CA ALA A 8 -29.69 20.38 21.27
C ALA A 8 -29.06 19.18 20.52
N ILE A 9 -27.76 19.20 20.22
CA ILE A 9 -27.03 18.03 19.65
C ILE A 9 -25.92 17.60 20.60
N GLU A 10 -26.30 17.27 21.83
CA GLU A 10 -25.52 16.38 22.70
C GLU A 10 -26.29 15.06 22.79
N GLY A 11 -25.83 14.02 22.08
CA GLY A 11 -26.45 12.70 22.18
C GLY A 11 -26.32 11.75 21.00
N ALA A 12 -25.69 12.13 19.89
CA ALA A 12 -25.32 11.19 18.83
C ALA A 12 -23.86 10.78 18.99
N SER A 13 -23.62 9.83 19.91
CA SER A 13 -22.40 9.03 19.89
C SER A 13 -22.28 8.37 18.52
N THR A 14 -21.36 8.85 17.68
CA THR A 14 -20.82 8.08 16.56
C THR A 14 -19.92 6.99 17.12
N ASP A 15 -20.53 6.00 17.76
CA ASP A 15 -19.89 4.73 18.06
C ASP A 15 -19.65 4.01 16.72
N TRP A 16 -18.41 4.10 16.24
CA TRP A 16 -17.83 3.00 15.47
C TRP A 16 -18.02 1.73 16.30
N PRO A 17 -18.33 0.56 15.70
CA PRO A 17 -18.42 -0.66 16.49
C PRO A 17 -17.07 -0.87 17.16
N ALA A 18 -17.03 -0.65 18.49
CA ALA A 18 -15.90 -0.99 19.32
C ALA A 18 -15.59 -2.45 19.05
N VAL A 19 -14.37 -2.72 18.58
CA VAL A 19 -13.81 -4.06 18.57
C VAL A 19 -13.83 -4.49 20.04
N ILE A 20 -14.79 -5.35 20.37
CA ILE A 20 -14.92 -5.93 21.70
C ILE A 20 -13.66 -6.76 21.90
N ASP A 21 -12.75 -6.25 22.72
CA ASP A 21 -11.52 -6.90 23.10
C ASP A 21 -11.86 -8.02 24.08
N GLY A 22 -12.15 -9.20 23.53
CA GLY A 22 -12.50 -10.39 24.28
C GLY A 22 -12.74 -11.58 23.34
N PRO A 23 -12.09 -12.74 23.57
CA PRO A 23 -12.26 -13.88 22.70
C PRO A 23 -13.70 -14.40 22.76
N ALA A 24 -14.30 -14.60 21.58
CA ALA A 24 -15.62 -15.22 21.45
C ALA A 24 -15.62 -16.61 22.12
N PRO A 25 -16.64 -16.94 22.93
CA PRO A 25 -16.69 -18.20 23.65
C PRO A 25 -16.77 -19.37 22.66
N GLY A 26 -15.76 -20.25 22.68
CA GLY A 26 -15.72 -21.47 21.88
C GLY A 26 -14.73 -21.47 20.71
N VAL A 27 -14.02 -20.36 20.46
CA VAL A 27 -12.93 -20.33 19.47
C VAL A 27 -11.60 -20.57 20.19
N PRO A 28 -10.85 -21.65 19.88
CA PRO A 28 -9.53 -21.83 20.46
C PRO A 28 -8.63 -20.66 20.07
N ILE A 29 -8.09 -19.97 21.08
CA ILE A 29 -7.16 -18.86 20.91
C ILE A 29 -5.90 -19.43 20.26
N ARG A 30 -5.68 -19.09 18.99
CA ARG A 30 -4.42 -19.35 18.30
C ARG A 30 -3.57 -18.11 18.44
N THR A 31 -2.36 -18.27 18.95
CA THR A 31 -1.38 -17.20 19.03
C THR A 31 -0.99 -16.74 17.61
N PRO A 32 -0.53 -15.48 17.42
CA PRO A 32 -0.03 -15.03 16.10
C PRO A 32 1.06 -15.95 15.53
N ALA A 33 1.85 -16.58 16.41
CA ALA A 33 2.85 -17.59 16.05
C ALA A 33 2.26 -18.88 15.45
N GLU A 34 1.01 -19.23 15.79
CA GLU A 34 0.34 -20.44 15.29
C GLU A 34 -0.40 -20.22 13.96
N LEU A 35 -0.76 -18.98 13.62
CA LEU A 35 -1.28 -18.63 12.28
C LEU A 35 -0.17 -18.64 11.22
N CYS A 36 1.08 -18.38 11.64
CA CYS A 36 2.28 -18.45 10.79
C CYS A 36 3.00 -19.82 10.85
N GLY A 37 2.35 -20.85 11.38
CA GLY A 37 2.99 -22.12 11.65
C GLY A 37 3.31 -22.94 10.39
N ARG A 38 4.62 -23.08 10.12
CA ARG A 38 5.31 -24.39 9.94
C ARG A 38 5.94 -24.72 8.56
N ALA A 39 6.57 -23.76 7.87
CA ALA A 39 7.46 -24.10 6.74
C ALA A 39 8.80 -23.35 6.63
N ALA A 40 9.06 -22.30 7.41
CA ALA A 40 10.37 -21.63 7.39
C ALA A 40 11.10 -21.94 8.70
N GLY A 41 12.06 -22.85 8.65
CA GLY A 41 13.14 -22.90 9.63
C GLY A 41 13.97 -21.60 9.59
N PRO A 42 15.09 -21.51 10.33
CA PRO A 42 15.98 -20.36 10.19
C PRO A 42 16.30 -20.17 8.70
N VAL A 43 15.90 -19.02 8.13
CA VAL A 43 16.35 -18.63 6.80
C VAL A 43 17.81 -18.30 6.98
N GLU A 44 18.68 -19.28 6.67
CA GLU A 44 20.06 -18.98 6.39
C GLU A 44 20.04 -18.00 5.20
N ILE A 45 20.24 -16.72 5.50
CA ILE A 45 20.52 -15.71 4.48
C ILE A 45 21.94 -16.01 3.98
N ALA A 46 22.08 -17.08 3.21
CA ALA A 46 23.23 -17.26 2.35
C ALA A 46 23.27 -16.02 1.44
N ALA A 47 24.46 -15.44 1.30
CA ALA A 47 24.69 -14.22 0.53
C ALA A 47 24.27 -14.40 -0.94
N ALA A 48 22.98 -14.24 -1.24
CA ALA A 48 22.44 -14.27 -2.58
C ALA A 48 22.57 -12.87 -3.21
N ASN A 49 23.81 -12.40 -3.34
CA ASN A 49 24.15 -11.40 -4.34
C ASN A 49 24.70 -12.13 -5.55
N GLU A 50 23.80 -12.76 -6.30
CA GLU A 50 24.08 -13.22 -7.66
C GLU A 50 23.20 -12.40 -8.61
N ASN A 51 23.56 -11.13 -8.78
CA ASN A 51 23.14 -10.37 -9.95
C ASN A 51 23.75 -11.05 -11.19
N ALA A 52 23.04 -12.03 -11.75
CA ALA A 52 23.34 -12.58 -13.05
C ALA A 52 23.13 -11.48 -14.12
N PRO A 53 24.03 -11.34 -15.11
CA PRO A 53 23.86 -10.35 -16.16
C PRO A 53 22.67 -10.78 -17.02
N LEU A 54 21.59 -10.00 -16.97
CA LEU A 54 20.45 -10.17 -17.86
C LEU A 54 20.91 -9.86 -19.29
N ALA A 55 20.70 -10.82 -20.18
CA ALA A 55 20.88 -10.63 -21.61
C ALA A 55 19.95 -9.51 -22.09
N ASP A 56 20.51 -8.60 -22.89
CA ASP A 56 19.78 -7.53 -23.56
C ASP A 56 18.67 -8.14 -24.43
N ASP A 57 17.41 -7.93 -24.04
CA ASP A 57 16.24 -8.13 -24.90
C ASP A 57 15.61 -6.76 -25.15
N ASP A 58 15.67 -6.34 -26.41
CA ASP A 58 15.16 -5.08 -26.93
C ASP A 58 13.63 -5.01 -26.83
N GLY A 59 13.13 -4.29 -25.83
CA GLY A 59 11.72 -3.96 -25.69
C GLY A 59 11.49 -2.93 -24.59
N ASP A 60 11.35 -1.66 -25.00
CA ASP A 60 11.05 -0.49 -24.17
C ASP A 60 9.77 -0.68 -23.32
N SER A 61 9.93 -1.33 -22.17
CA SER A 61 9.02 -1.37 -21.03
C SER A 61 9.92 -1.53 -19.82
N GLY A 62 10.37 -0.37 -19.29
CA GLY A 62 11.31 -0.29 -18.18
C GLY A 62 10.95 -1.29 -17.09
N SER A 63 11.93 -2.08 -16.66
CA SER A 63 11.76 -3.14 -15.66
C SER A 63 11.01 -2.60 -14.44
N GLN A 64 9.86 -3.19 -14.14
CA GLN A 64 9.09 -2.84 -12.95
C GLN A 64 9.94 -3.09 -11.70
N LEU A 65 9.81 -2.24 -10.67
CA LEU A 65 10.51 -2.46 -9.41
C LEU A 65 10.06 -3.78 -8.78
N PHE A 66 8.78 -4.11 -8.92
CA PHE A 66 8.20 -5.37 -8.49
C PHE A 66 8.97 -6.60 -9.01
N ASP A 67 9.37 -6.62 -10.27
CA ASP A 67 10.04 -7.80 -10.88
C ASP A 67 11.42 -8.06 -10.30
N GLN A 68 12.05 -7.03 -9.72
CA GLN A 68 13.37 -7.10 -9.10
C GLN A 68 13.32 -7.61 -7.66
N LEU A 69 12.14 -7.69 -7.05
CA LEU A 69 11.98 -8.17 -5.68
C LEU A 69 12.15 -9.70 -5.59
N PRO A 70 12.65 -10.23 -4.45
CA PRO A 70 12.63 -11.66 -4.17
C PRO A 70 11.23 -12.26 -4.31
N ARG A 71 11.15 -13.50 -4.80
CA ARG A 71 9.87 -14.19 -5.09
C ARG A 71 8.86 -14.14 -3.93
N VAL A 72 9.31 -14.40 -2.71
CA VAL A 72 8.45 -14.40 -1.51
C VAL A 72 7.79 -13.04 -1.28
N ILE A 73 8.54 -11.96 -1.53
CA ILE A 73 8.04 -10.60 -1.40
C ILE A 73 7.04 -10.29 -2.52
N ARG A 74 7.32 -10.72 -3.75
CA ARG A 74 6.38 -10.57 -4.87
C ARG A 74 5.04 -11.26 -4.59
N GLU A 75 5.07 -12.48 -4.06
CA GLU A 75 3.87 -13.23 -3.67
C GLU A 75 3.05 -12.47 -2.60
N ALA A 76 3.71 -11.87 -1.60
CA ALA A 76 3.04 -11.05 -0.61
C ALA A 76 2.40 -9.79 -1.25
N VAL A 77 3.14 -9.06 -2.08
CA VAL A 77 2.63 -7.88 -2.79
C VAL A 77 1.42 -8.25 -3.67
N ASP A 78 1.46 -9.38 -4.39
CA ASP A 78 0.35 -9.88 -5.21
C ASP A 78 -0.90 -10.20 -4.38
N GLU A 79 -0.74 -10.78 -3.20
CA GLU A 79 -1.85 -11.06 -2.29
C GLU A 79 -2.55 -9.77 -1.85
N TRP A 80 -1.77 -8.75 -1.48
CA TRP A 80 -2.29 -7.44 -1.11
C TRP A 80 -2.96 -6.73 -2.30
N ALA A 81 -2.35 -6.78 -3.48
CA ALA A 81 -2.91 -6.20 -4.70
C ALA A 81 -4.27 -6.82 -5.01
N THR A 82 -4.38 -8.15 -4.92
CA THR A 82 -5.63 -8.88 -5.15
C THR A 82 -6.76 -8.39 -4.23
N LYS A 83 -6.46 -8.20 -2.94
CA LYS A 83 -7.44 -7.67 -1.97
C LYS A 83 -7.84 -6.23 -2.28
N LEU A 84 -6.90 -5.42 -2.72
CA LEU A 84 -7.09 -4.00 -3.00
C LEU A 84 -7.79 -3.72 -4.33
N MET A 85 -7.65 -4.58 -5.35
CA MET A 85 -8.31 -4.42 -6.65
C MET A 85 -9.84 -4.32 -6.52
N ALA A 86 -10.43 -5.01 -5.55
CA ALA A 86 -11.86 -4.94 -5.27
C ALA A 86 -12.31 -3.64 -4.56
N GLN A 87 -11.36 -2.87 -4.00
CA GLN A 87 -11.65 -1.67 -3.23
C GLN A 87 -11.63 -0.41 -4.11
N PRO A 88 -12.48 0.60 -3.85
CA PRO A 88 -12.36 1.92 -4.47
C PRO A 88 -11.02 2.61 -4.16
N TRP A 89 -10.49 3.40 -5.11
CA TRP A 89 -9.21 4.13 -4.96
C TRP A 89 -9.13 4.98 -3.68
N ARG A 90 -10.24 5.56 -3.22
CA ARG A 90 -10.29 6.37 -1.99
C ARG A 90 -9.77 5.64 -0.74
N PHE A 91 -9.94 4.32 -0.67
CA PHE A 91 -9.51 3.51 0.47
C PHE A 91 -8.13 2.89 0.29
N ARG A 92 -7.65 2.81 -0.96
CA ARG A 92 -6.38 2.14 -1.25
C ARG A 92 -5.19 2.88 -0.64
N ARG A 93 -5.23 4.22 -0.58
CA ARG A 93 -4.09 5.03 -0.10
C ARG A 93 -3.65 4.66 1.32
N GLU A 94 -4.57 4.66 2.28
CA GLU A 94 -4.25 4.35 3.68
C GLU A 94 -3.70 2.93 3.82
N VAL A 95 -4.31 1.97 3.11
CA VAL A 95 -3.88 0.57 3.13
C VAL A 95 -2.50 0.40 2.47
N MET A 96 -2.23 1.08 1.35
CA MET A 96 -0.93 1.06 0.69
C MET A 96 0.16 1.72 1.55
N THR A 97 -0.15 2.83 2.22
CA THR A 97 0.79 3.47 3.16
C THR A 97 1.08 2.54 4.34
N HIS A 98 0.07 1.84 4.87
CA HIS A 98 0.27 0.87 5.93
C HIS A 98 1.10 -0.33 5.45
N PHE A 99 0.80 -0.87 4.27
CA PHE A 99 1.60 -1.94 3.64
C PHE A 99 3.06 -1.52 3.50
N ALA A 100 3.32 -0.34 2.93
CA ALA A 100 4.66 0.19 2.73
C ALA A 100 5.44 0.32 4.04
N LYS A 101 4.76 0.74 5.11
CA LYS A 101 5.35 0.78 6.45
C LYS A 101 5.72 -0.62 6.94
N VAL A 102 4.78 -1.56 6.94
CA VAL A 102 5.02 -2.94 7.39
C VAL A 102 6.12 -3.60 6.56
N PHE A 103 6.15 -3.33 5.25
CA PHE A 103 7.21 -3.76 4.36
C PHE A 103 8.57 -3.28 4.86
N ALA A 104 8.75 -1.98 5.11
CA ALA A 104 10.00 -1.43 5.61
C ALA A 104 10.36 -1.93 7.01
N ASP A 105 9.38 -2.05 7.92
CA ASP A 105 9.56 -2.58 9.28
C ASP A 105 10.15 -4.01 9.25
N GLN A 106 9.77 -4.84 8.27
CA GLN A 106 10.34 -6.19 8.12
C GLN A 106 11.82 -6.15 7.73
N PHE A 107 12.24 -5.21 6.89
CA PHE A 107 13.66 -5.07 6.54
C PHE A 107 14.46 -4.47 7.70
N GLU A 108 13.93 -3.46 8.37
CA GLU A 108 14.55 -2.84 9.55
C GLU A 108 14.85 -3.87 10.65
N ALA A 109 13.90 -4.79 10.90
CA ALA A 109 14.08 -5.86 11.87
C ALA A 109 15.25 -6.83 11.56
N ASN A 110 15.72 -6.86 10.31
CA ASN A 110 16.74 -7.80 9.83
C ASN A 110 18.05 -7.13 9.36
N ILE A 111 18.09 -5.80 9.29
CA ILE A 111 19.28 -5.04 8.87
C ILE A 111 19.78 -4.23 10.06
N PRO A 112 20.89 -4.63 10.71
CA PRO A 112 21.49 -3.83 11.77
C PRO A 112 21.91 -2.46 11.22
N ASP A 113 21.64 -1.42 12.00
CA ASP A 113 22.00 -0.02 11.71
C ASP A 113 21.36 0.58 10.44
N MET A 114 20.11 0.20 10.13
CA MET A 114 19.34 0.86 9.08
C MET A 114 19.20 2.37 9.34
N THR A 115 19.52 3.19 8.33
CA THR A 115 19.34 4.63 8.40
C THR A 115 17.87 5.00 8.13
N GLU A 116 17.44 6.14 8.67
CA GLU A 116 16.10 6.69 8.41
C GLU A 116 15.85 6.89 6.90
N GLU A 117 16.86 7.34 6.16
CA GLU A 117 16.79 7.49 4.70
C GLU A 117 16.57 6.15 3.98
N ALA A 118 17.26 5.09 4.40
CA ALA A 118 17.08 3.75 3.83
C ALA A 118 15.68 3.19 4.17
N TYR A 119 15.20 3.43 5.39
CA TYR A 119 13.85 3.04 5.79
C TYR A 119 12.78 3.74 4.96
N GLU A 120 12.86 5.06 4.79
CA GLU A 120 11.91 5.81 3.97
C GLU A 120 12.00 5.39 2.49
N GLY A 121 13.21 5.14 1.97
CA GLY A 121 13.39 4.58 0.63
C GLY A 121 12.70 3.22 0.46
N LEU A 122 12.78 2.33 1.46
CA LEU A 122 12.07 1.05 1.44
C LEU A 122 10.55 1.23 1.49
N ARG A 123 10.05 2.21 2.23
CA ARG A 123 8.62 2.54 2.23
C ARG A 123 8.17 3.02 0.84
N GLU A 124 8.92 3.89 0.21
CA GLU A 124 8.63 4.39 -1.14
C GLU A 124 8.65 3.26 -2.18
N ILE A 125 9.64 2.36 -2.09
CA ILE A 125 9.73 1.16 -2.95
C ILE A 125 8.52 0.25 -2.72
N GLY A 126 8.23 -0.13 -1.47
CA GLY A 126 7.11 -1.02 -1.14
C GLY A 126 5.77 -0.44 -1.60
N PHE A 127 5.56 0.86 -1.43
CA PHE A 127 4.40 1.57 -1.94
C PHE A 127 4.30 1.47 -3.47
N THR A 128 5.41 1.73 -4.16
CA THR A 128 5.45 1.75 -5.62
C THR A 128 5.26 0.36 -6.21
N CYS A 129 5.91 -0.66 -5.67
CA CYS A 129 5.72 -2.05 -6.11
C CYS A 129 4.26 -2.50 -5.98
N LEU A 130 3.57 -2.11 -4.91
CA LEU A 130 2.14 -2.40 -4.77
C LEU A 130 1.30 -1.60 -5.77
N LEU A 131 1.67 -0.35 -6.07
CA LEU A 131 1.00 0.45 -7.08
C LEU A 131 1.14 -0.15 -8.48
N GLU A 132 2.32 -0.62 -8.86
CA GLU A 132 2.55 -1.29 -10.16
C GLU A 132 1.60 -2.47 -10.37
N ARG A 133 1.25 -3.19 -9.31
CA ARG A 133 0.30 -4.31 -9.38
C ARG A 133 -1.17 -3.86 -9.44
N LEU A 134 -1.46 -2.64 -9.04
CA LEU A 134 -2.79 -2.04 -9.10
C LEU A 134 -2.99 -1.21 -10.38
N ASP A 135 -1.91 -0.84 -11.06
CA ASP A 135 -1.96 -0.11 -12.32
C ASP A 135 -2.34 -1.06 -13.46
N ASP A 136 -3.42 -0.73 -14.16
CA ASP A 136 -3.91 -1.47 -15.32
C ASP A 136 -3.53 -0.79 -16.65
N GLY A 137 -2.68 0.24 -16.59
CA GLY A 137 -2.21 1.02 -17.73
C GLY A 137 -3.27 1.94 -18.31
N LYS A 138 -4.47 2.02 -17.72
CA LYS A 138 -5.52 2.93 -18.19
C LYS A 138 -5.28 4.36 -17.68
N PRO A 139 -5.85 5.37 -18.35
CA PRO A 139 -5.81 6.74 -17.83
C PRO A 139 -6.39 6.83 -16.42
N VAL A 140 -5.77 7.67 -15.58
CA VAL A 140 -6.23 7.96 -14.22
C VAL A 140 -7.71 8.37 -14.23
N ALA A 141 -8.52 7.67 -13.44
CA ALA A 141 -9.98 7.77 -13.47
C ALA A 141 -10.54 8.81 -12.50
N ASP A 142 -9.87 9.04 -11.36
CA ASP A 142 -10.36 9.93 -10.31
C ASP A 142 -9.25 10.63 -9.51
N LEU A 143 -9.66 11.59 -8.64
CA LEU A 143 -8.75 12.37 -7.81
C LEU A 143 -8.00 11.54 -6.76
N HIS A 144 -8.58 10.45 -6.26
CA HIS A 144 -7.91 9.59 -5.28
C HIS A 144 -6.82 8.75 -5.95
N GLN A 145 -7.08 8.19 -7.13
CA GLN A 145 -6.07 7.52 -7.94
C GLN A 145 -4.93 8.49 -8.29
N ALA A 146 -5.25 9.71 -8.72
CA ALA A 146 -4.23 10.72 -9.02
C ALA A 146 -3.31 11.02 -7.82
N ARG A 147 -3.88 11.13 -6.61
CA ARG A 147 -3.09 11.35 -5.39
C ARG A 147 -2.16 10.18 -5.07
N ILE A 148 -2.64 8.95 -5.22
CA ILE A 148 -1.82 7.75 -5.02
C ILE A 148 -0.66 7.70 -6.03
N TYR A 149 -0.93 8.03 -7.30
CA TYR A 149 0.10 8.02 -8.35
C TYR A 149 1.18 9.09 -8.12
N LEU A 150 0.90 10.18 -7.42
CA LEU A 150 1.91 11.18 -7.03
C LEU A 150 2.86 10.68 -5.94
N ASP A 151 2.41 9.76 -5.09
CA ASP A 151 3.19 9.17 -3.99
C ASP A 151 4.15 8.06 -4.49
N SER A 152 4.04 7.64 -5.76
CA SER A 152 4.93 6.67 -6.42
C SER A 152 6.35 7.21 -6.59
N VAL A 153 7.38 6.35 -6.70
CA VAL A 153 8.72 6.77 -7.15
C VAL A 153 8.80 6.96 -8.67
N HIS A 154 8.07 6.15 -9.44
CA HIS A 154 8.09 6.22 -10.91
C HIS A 154 7.56 7.54 -11.48
N ASP A 155 8.32 8.11 -12.42
CA ASP A 155 7.95 9.34 -13.10
C ASP A 155 6.71 9.19 -14.01
N HIS A 156 6.48 8.02 -14.60
CA HIS A 156 5.30 7.80 -15.44
C HIS A 156 3.99 7.85 -14.63
N HIS A 157 3.96 7.29 -13.41
CA HIS A 157 2.83 7.43 -12.50
C HIS A 157 2.59 8.92 -12.15
N LYS A 158 3.65 9.63 -11.74
CA LYS A 158 3.59 11.06 -11.40
C LYS A 158 3.10 11.89 -12.60
N LEU A 159 3.57 11.59 -13.80
CA LEU A 159 3.16 12.27 -15.03
C LEU A 159 1.68 12.03 -15.33
N ALA A 160 1.21 10.77 -15.25
CA ALA A 160 -0.19 10.43 -15.46
C ALA A 160 -1.12 11.19 -14.49
N ALA A 161 -0.74 11.27 -13.21
CA ALA A 161 -1.47 12.05 -12.21
C ALA A 161 -1.49 13.55 -12.52
N ARG A 162 -0.34 14.14 -12.88
CA ARG A 162 -0.25 15.57 -13.24
C ARG A 162 -1.08 15.90 -14.48
N VAL A 163 -1.09 15.02 -15.49
CA VAL A 163 -1.92 15.18 -16.69
C VAL A 163 -3.41 15.17 -16.33
N PHE A 164 -3.84 14.25 -15.46
CA PHE A 164 -5.21 14.24 -14.96
C PHE A 164 -5.54 15.55 -14.22
N LEU A 165 -4.75 15.93 -13.23
CA LEU A 165 -4.99 17.12 -12.41
C LEU A 165 -4.98 18.43 -13.21
N GLY A 166 -4.13 18.52 -14.25
CA GLY A 166 -4.11 19.67 -15.15
C GLY A 166 -5.37 19.81 -16.01
N ARG A 167 -6.04 18.69 -16.34
CA ARG A 167 -7.33 18.68 -17.06
C ARG A 167 -8.51 18.91 -16.12
N THR A 168 -8.41 18.46 -14.87
CA THR A 168 -9.46 18.54 -13.84
C THR A 168 -9.41 19.85 -13.04
N GLY A 169 -8.85 20.93 -13.61
CA GLY A 169 -8.73 22.25 -12.98
C GLY A 169 -10.06 22.84 -12.45
N PRO A 170 -10.00 23.96 -11.69
CA PRO A 170 -10.92 24.34 -10.59
C PRO A 170 -12.42 24.46 -10.88
N ARG A 171 -12.88 24.28 -12.12
CA ARG A 171 -14.32 24.31 -12.47
C ARG A 171 -15.13 23.13 -11.95
N GLN A 172 -14.52 21.98 -11.68
CA GLN A 172 -15.24 20.78 -11.20
C GLN A 172 -15.17 20.59 -9.67
N LEU A 173 -14.26 21.27 -8.97
CA LEU A 173 -14.15 21.19 -7.50
C LEU A 173 -15.20 22.02 -6.76
N ALA A 174 -16.00 22.83 -7.47
CA ALA A 174 -17.04 23.69 -6.91
C ALA A 174 -18.47 23.12 -7.06
N LEU A 175 -18.62 21.90 -7.60
CA LEU A 175 -19.92 21.34 -7.98
C LEU A 175 -20.26 20.00 -7.30
N ASN A 176 -19.44 19.52 -6.36
CA ASN A 176 -19.77 18.36 -5.53
C ASN A 176 -19.59 18.70 -4.04
#